data_AF-A0A4V1IN23-F1
#
_entry.id   AF-A0A4V1IN23-F1
#
_cell.length_a   1.000
_cell.length_b   1.000
_cell.length_c   1.000
_cell.angle_alpha   90.00
_cell.angle_beta   90.00
_cell.angle_gamma   90.00
#
_symmetry.space_group_name_H-M   'P 1'
#
loop_
_entity.id
_entity.type
_entity.pdbx_description
1 polymer ?
#
loop_
_entity_poly.entity_id
_entity_poly.type
_entity_poly.pdbx_seq_one_letter_code
_entity_poly.pdbx_strand_id
1 'polypeptide(L)'
;MTDTVNFEQIERLEQLMAVEEDIRTSYEDKLTTFEKQVESLKKQLQSAKAESKQLNNQVCQLQKKIKQANTDQLKRKNLDFKKKNEELTKGNQLLKKKVSEYKEKVQSLTQELEKAKQETENQEPTAETTNEVKASSNVEKAVVEPVYTSSNGNWKVFPIEETDADQYPENAKFNILDCRTGCTKVAILEGNEFQLPAISRMPQDVKAFIDESLSS
;
A
#
# COMPACT_ATOMS: atom_id res chain seq x y z
N MET A 1 -9.63 102.46 -22.20
CA MET A 1 -10.47 101.28 -21.87
C MET A 1 -10.22 100.11 -22.81
N THR A 2 -9.77 100.32 -24.05
CA THR A 2 -9.42 99.23 -24.98
C THR A 2 -8.11 98.52 -24.63
N ASP A 3 -7.12 99.24 -24.07
CA ASP A 3 -5.79 98.66 -23.80
C ASP A 3 -5.78 97.70 -22.60
N THR A 4 -6.65 97.93 -21.61
CA THR A 4 -6.84 97.04 -20.45
C THR A 4 -7.49 95.72 -20.84
N VAL A 5 -8.44 95.75 -21.78
CA VAL A 5 -9.12 94.54 -22.29
C VAL A 5 -8.16 93.67 -23.11
N ASN A 6 -7.23 94.28 -23.85
CA ASN A 6 -6.20 93.54 -24.60
C ASN A 6 -5.19 92.85 -23.67
N PHE A 7 -4.83 93.46 -22.53
CA PHE A 7 -3.90 92.86 -21.57
C PHE A 7 -4.49 91.64 -20.86
N GLU A 8 -5.73 91.72 -20.39
CA GLU A 8 -6.45 90.58 -19.78
C GLU A 8 -6.61 89.40 -20.76
N GLN A 9 -6.82 89.70 -22.05
CA GLN A 9 -6.92 88.67 -23.08
C GLN A 9 -5.57 87.96 -23.33
N ILE A 10 -4.45 88.70 -23.27
CA ILE A 10 -3.10 88.12 -23.37
C ILE A 10 -2.81 87.22 -22.16
N GLU A 11 -3.09 87.69 -20.94
CA GLU A 11 -2.87 86.90 -19.72
C GLU A 11 -3.69 85.60 -19.72
N ARG A 12 -4.94 85.67 -20.20
CA ARG A 12 -5.79 84.48 -20.33
C ARG A 12 -5.25 83.48 -21.35
N LEU A 13 -4.66 83.94 -22.45
CA LEU A 13 -4.03 83.06 -23.45
C LEU A 13 -2.78 82.39 -22.87
N GLU A 14 -1.96 83.11 -22.09
CA GLU A 14 -0.79 82.54 -21.41
C GLU A 14 -1.19 81.44 -20.43
N GLN A 15 -2.25 81.67 -19.64
CA GLN A 15 -2.78 80.65 -18.72
C GLN A 15 -3.31 79.41 -19.47
N LEU A 16 -4.02 79.60 -20.60
CA LEU A 16 -4.49 78.48 -21.41
C LEU A 16 -3.33 77.68 -22.00
N MET A 17 -2.29 78.34 -22.53
CA MET A 17 -1.10 77.66 -23.04
C MET A 17 -0.37 76.86 -21.95
N ALA A 18 -0.26 77.41 -20.75
CA ALA A 18 0.34 76.70 -19.61
C ALA A 18 -0.47 75.43 -19.26
N VAL A 19 -1.80 75.53 -19.18
CA VAL A 19 -2.66 74.38 -18.91
C VAL A 19 -2.59 73.34 -20.04
N GLU A 20 -2.55 73.76 -21.30
CA GLU A 20 -2.40 72.85 -22.44
C GLU A 20 -1.06 72.11 -22.42
N GLU A 21 0.03 72.79 -22.06
CA GLU A 21 1.35 72.18 -21.92
C GLU A 21 1.41 71.20 -20.74
N ASP A 22 0.84 71.56 -19.59
CA ASP A 22 0.73 70.67 -18.41
C ASP A 22 -0.09 69.42 -18.74
N ILE A 23 -1.20 69.58 -19.45
CA ILE A 23 -2.03 68.46 -19.89
C ILE A 23 -1.25 67.56 -20.85
N ARG A 24 -0.58 68.14 -21.85
CA ARG A 24 0.20 67.41 -22.86
C ARG A 24 1.31 66.59 -22.21
N THR A 25 2.14 67.23 -21.39
CA THR A 25 3.24 66.59 -20.67
C THR A 25 2.74 65.47 -19.74
N SER A 26 1.66 65.70 -18.99
CA SER A 26 1.03 64.66 -18.15
C SER A 26 0.56 63.46 -18.96
N TYR A 27 -0.03 63.66 -20.15
CA TYR A 27 -0.46 62.55 -21.00
C TYR A 27 0.70 61.81 -21.66
N GLU A 28 1.74 62.53 -22.10
CA GLU A 28 2.97 61.93 -22.64
C GLU A 28 3.69 61.06 -21.59
N ASP A 29 3.78 61.52 -20.34
CA ASP A 29 4.35 60.76 -19.23
C ASP A 29 3.55 59.48 -18.93
N LYS A 30 2.21 59.59 -18.93
CA LYS A 30 1.32 58.43 -18.75
C LYS A 30 1.46 57.43 -19.89
N LEU A 31 1.50 57.90 -21.14
CA LEU A 31 1.70 57.04 -22.31
C LEU A 31 3.04 56.31 -22.22
N THR A 32 4.12 57.03 -21.95
CA THR A 32 5.46 56.46 -21.78
C THR A 32 5.49 55.42 -20.66
N THR A 33 4.78 55.67 -19.56
CA THR A 33 4.67 54.73 -18.44
C THR A 33 3.91 53.46 -18.85
N PHE A 34 2.77 53.60 -19.53
CA PHE A 34 2.00 52.45 -20.01
C PHE A 34 2.77 51.64 -21.05
N GLU A 35 3.51 52.27 -21.95
CA GLU A 35 4.37 51.57 -22.92
C GLU A 35 5.42 50.71 -22.21
N LYS A 36 6.09 51.25 -21.18
CA LYS A 36 7.06 50.50 -20.37
C LYS A 36 6.39 49.31 -19.65
N GLN A 37 5.19 49.51 -19.11
CA GLN A 37 4.44 48.44 -18.44
C GLN A 37 4.03 47.33 -19.42
N VAL A 38 3.52 47.70 -20.60
CA VAL A 38 3.15 46.74 -21.64
C VAL A 38 4.36 45.94 -22.11
N GLU A 39 5.51 46.58 -22.30
CA GLU A 39 6.75 45.90 -22.70
C GLU A 39 7.25 44.94 -21.61
N SER A 40 7.18 45.35 -20.34
CA SER A 40 7.49 44.48 -19.20
C SER A 40 6.58 43.25 -19.15
N LEU A 41 5.26 43.44 -19.28
CA LEU A 41 4.29 42.36 -19.29
C LEU A 41 4.48 41.41 -20.47
N LYS A 42 4.82 41.93 -21.67
CA LYS A 42 5.17 41.09 -22.83
C LYS A 42 6.36 40.18 -22.55
N LYS A 43 7.42 40.71 -21.93
CA LYS A 43 8.60 39.92 -21.55
C LYS A 43 8.26 38.85 -20.52
N GLN A 44 7.48 39.20 -19.49
CA GLN A 44 7.01 38.23 -18.49
C GLN A 44 6.16 37.12 -19.13
N LEU A 45 5.24 37.47 -20.03
CA LEU A 45 4.42 36.50 -20.76
C LEU A 45 5.26 35.55 -21.62
N GLN A 46 6.29 36.07 -22.29
CA GLN A 46 7.22 35.24 -23.07
C GLN A 46 8.01 34.28 -22.17
N SER A 47 8.51 34.75 -21.02
CA SER A 47 9.21 33.90 -20.04
C SER A 47 8.30 32.78 -19.53
N ALA A 48 7.09 33.14 -19.07
CA ALA A 48 6.11 32.18 -18.57
C ALA A 48 5.73 31.13 -19.64
N LYS A 49 5.62 31.54 -20.91
CA LYS A 49 5.35 30.62 -22.02
C LYS A 49 6.50 29.64 -22.26
N ALA A 50 7.74 30.10 -22.14
CA ALA A 50 8.93 29.24 -22.25
C ALA A 50 9.00 28.24 -21.09
N GLU A 51 8.80 28.70 -19.86
CA GLU A 51 8.76 27.87 -18.65
C GLU A 51 7.65 26.82 -18.73
N SER A 52 6.44 27.22 -19.14
CA SER A 52 5.31 26.32 -19.34
C SER A 52 5.63 25.21 -20.35
N LYS A 53 6.30 25.55 -21.46
CA LYS A 53 6.75 24.56 -22.45
C LYS A 53 7.79 23.60 -21.88
N GLN A 54 8.73 24.11 -21.08
CA GLN A 54 9.75 23.29 -20.42
C GLN A 54 9.11 22.32 -19.41
N LEU A 55 8.21 22.79 -18.56
CA LEU A 55 7.48 21.96 -17.60
C LEU A 55 6.66 20.88 -18.31
N ASN A 56 5.97 21.23 -19.40
CA ASN A 56 5.20 20.25 -20.17
C ASN A 56 6.09 19.14 -20.75
N ASN A 57 7.29 19.49 -21.23
CA ASN A 57 8.27 18.50 -21.69
C ASN A 57 8.75 17.59 -20.56
N GLN A 58 8.99 18.13 -19.37
CA GLN A 58 9.39 17.35 -18.19
C GLN A 58 8.27 16.37 -17.77
N VAL A 59 7.02 16.82 -17.75
CA VAL A 59 5.86 15.97 -17.46
C VAL A 59 5.77 14.80 -18.45
N CYS A 60 5.92 15.07 -19.76
CA CYS A 60 5.91 14.03 -20.79
C CYS A 60 7.04 13.00 -20.59
N GLN A 61 8.25 13.45 -20.23
CA GLN A 61 9.37 12.55 -19.94
C GLN A 61 9.12 11.69 -18.70
N LEU A 62 8.60 12.27 -17.62
CA LEU A 62 8.26 11.54 -16.39
C LEU A 62 7.17 10.50 -16.65
N GLN A 63 6.12 10.84 -17.40
CA GLN A 63 5.09 9.89 -17.78
C GLN A 63 5.65 8.70 -18.57
N LYS A 64 6.59 8.92 -19.50
CA LYS A 64 7.28 7.83 -20.20
C LYS A 64 8.06 6.93 -19.25
N LYS A 65 8.83 7.52 -18.32
CA LYS A 65 9.60 6.78 -17.32
C LYS A 65 8.71 5.92 -16.41
N ILE A 66 7.58 6.46 -15.95
CA ILE A 66 6.60 5.71 -15.13
C ILE A 66 6.04 4.52 -15.90
N LYS A 67 5.62 4.72 -17.16
CA LYS A 67 5.10 3.62 -18.00
C LYS A 67 6.13 2.51 -18.21
N GLN A 68 7.40 2.89 -18.45
CA GLN A 68 8.50 1.94 -18.61
C GLN A 68 8.77 1.18 -17.30
N ALA A 69 8.92 1.88 -16.18
CA ALA A 69 9.18 1.27 -14.88
C ALA A 69 8.09 0.27 -14.47
N ASN A 70 6.81 0.64 -14.67
CA ASN A 70 5.68 -0.26 -14.39
C ASN A 70 5.72 -1.51 -15.27
N THR A 71 6.05 -1.36 -16.55
CA THR A 71 6.15 -2.48 -17.49
C THR A 71 7.29 -3.42 -17.10
N ASP A 72 8.45 -2.87 -16.75
CA ASP A 72 9.62 -3.66 -16.35
C ASP A 72 9.41 -4.37 -15.02
N GLN A 73 8.77 -3.70 -14.05
CA GLN A 73 8.40 -4.31 -12.78
C GLN A 73 7.43 -5.47 -12.99
N LEU A 74 6.42 -5.31 -13.86
CA LEU A 74 5.46 -6.36 -14.16
C LEU A 74 6.14 -7.55 -14.85
N LYS A 75 7.05 -7.30 -15.81
CA LYS A 75 7.84 -8.34 -16.47
C LYS A 75 8.69 -9.13 -15.47
N ARG A 76 9.35 -8.46 -14.53
CA ARG A 76 10.15 -9.11 -13.48
C ARG A 76 9.28 -9.98 -12.57
N LYS A 77 8.17 -9.44 -12.06
CA LYS A 77 7.23 -10.21 -11.24
C LYS A 77 6.71 -11.44 -11.97
N ASN A 78 6.34 -11.32 -13.24
CA ASN A 78 5.90 -12.46 -14.05
C ASN A 78 7.00 -13.51 -14.23
N LEU A 79 8.25 -13.09 -14.43
CA LEU A 79 9.38 -14.02 -14.52
C LEU A 79 9.62 -14.76 -13.21
N ASP A 80 9.55 -14.06 -12.08
CA ASP A 80 9.71 -14.64 -10.75
C ASP A 80 8.57 -15.61 -10.41
N PHE A 81 7.32 -15.24 -10.73
CA PHE A 81 6.18 -16.14 -10.59
C PHE A 81 6.32 -17.38 -11.46
N LYS A 82 6.82 -17.24 -12.70
CA LYS A 82 7.06 -18.38 -13.58
C LYS A 82 8.10 -19.33 -12.99
N LYS A 83 9.24 -18.81 -12.49
CA LYS A 83 10.27 -19.63 -11.83
C LYS A 83 9.73 -20.35 -10.60
N LYS A 84 9.01 -19.63 -9.73
CA LYS A 84 8.40 -20.23 -8.53
C LYS A 84 7.38 -21.31 -8.88
N ASN A 85 6.61 -21.13 -9.95
CA ASN A 85 5.66 -22.14 -10.41
C ASN A 85 6.35 -23.38 -10.98
N GLU A 86 7.47 -23.22 -11.71
CA GLU A 86 8.30 -24.34 -12.16
C GLU A 86 8.90 -25.12 -10.98
N GLU A 87 9.38 -24.44 -9.94
CA GLU A 87 9.89 -25.04 -8.71
C GLU A 87 8.80 -25.81 -7.96
N LEU A 88 7.62 -25.21 -7.77
CA LEU A 88 6.46 -25.88 -7.16
C LEU A 88 6.02 -27.10 -7.95
N THR A 89 6.07 -27.03 -9.28
CA THR A 89 5.74 -28.17 -10.16
C THR A 89 6.71 -29.32 -9.94
N LYS A 90 8.03 -29.05 -9.90
CA LYS A 90 9.07 -30.05 -9.61
C LYS A 90 8.91 -30.63 -8.20
N GLY A 91 8.66 -29.77 -7.21
CA GLY A 91 8.41 -30.19 -5.82
C GLY A 91 7.19 -31.11 -5.70
N ASN A 92 6.09 -30.78 -6.37
CA ASN A 92 4.89 -31.62 -6.42
C ASN A 92 5.13 -32.97 -7.09
N GLN A 93 5.93 -33.01 -8.17
CA GLN A 93 6.32 -34.29 -8.79
C GLN A 93 7.14 -35.16 -7.83
N LEU A 94 8.08 -34.56 -7.09
CA LEU A 94 8.88 -35.29 -6.10
C LEU A 94 8.02 -35.80 -4.94
N LEU A 95 7.12 -34.98 -4.41
CA LEU A 95 6.18 -35.37 -3.37
C LEU A 95 5.28 -36.52 -3.82
N LYS A 96 4.75 -36.46 -5.05
CA LYS A 96 3.96 -37.58 -5.62
C LYS A 96 4.75 -38.89 -5.64
N LYS A 97 6.03 -38.86 -6.04
CA LYS A 97 6.89 -40.05 -6.01
C LYS A 97 7.04 -40.60 -4.59
N LYS A 98 7.39 -39.74 -3.62
CA LYS A 98 7.53 -40.15 -2.21
C LYS A 98 6.23 -40.72 -1.63
N VAL A 99 5.08 -40.13 -1.96
CA VAL A 99 3.78 -40.65 -1.53
C VAL A 99 3.53 -42.05 -2.08
N SER A 100 3.85 -42.30 -3.36
CA SER A 100 3.77 -43.66 -3.93
C SER A 100 4.70 -44.65 -3.21
N GLU A 101 5.96 -44.26 -2.97
CA GLU A 101 6.93 -45.11 -2.25
C GLU A 101 6.48 -45.43 -0.82
N TYR A 102 5.95 -44.45 -0.07
CA TYR A 102 5.42 -44.69 1.26
C TYR A 102 4.15 -45.54 1.23
N LYS A 103 3.30 -45.37 0.22
CA LYS A 103 2.11 -46.21 0.05
C LYS A 103 2.49 -47.68 -0.17
N GLU A 104 3.51 -47.95 -0.99
CA GLU A 104 4.06 -49.30 -1.19
C GLU A 104 4.64 -49.88 0.10
N LYS A 105 5.44 -49.10 0.86
CA LYS A 105 5.98 -49.53 2.16
C LYS A 105 4.90 -49.82 3.19
N VAL A 106 3.84 -49.01 3.25
CA VAL A 106 2.71 -49.27 4.14
C VAL A 106 2.01 -50.57 3.73
N GLN A 107 1.79 -50.81 2.44
CA GLN A 107 1.22 -52.06 1.96
C GLN A 107 2.07 -53.28 2.33
N SER A 108 3.40 -53.21 2.16
CA SER A 108 4.29 -54.31 2.52
C SER A 108 4.30 -54.58 4.03
N LEU A 109 4.39 -53.53 4.85
CA LEU A 109 4.34 -53.65 6.31
C LEU A 109 3.00 -54.21 6.79
N THR A 110 1.87 -53.79 6.19
CA THR A 110 0.56 -54.37 6.50
C THR A 110 0.52 -55.86 6.20
N GLN A 111 1.05 -56.29 5.05
CA GLN A 111 1.13 -57.72 4.71
C GLN A 111 2.04 -58.50 5.67
N GLU A 112 3.18 -57.93 6.08
CA GLU A 112 4.06 -58.54 7.08
C GLU A 112 3.38 -58.68 8.45
N LEU A 113 2.63 -57.66 8.87
CA LEU A 113 1.90 -57.66 10.14
C LEU A 113 0.77 -58.71 10.13
N GLU A 114 0.11 -58.89 8.99
CA GLU A 114 -0.94 -59.90 8.79
C GLU A 114 -0.37 -61.33 8.83
N LYS A 115 0.80 -61.56 8.20
CA LYS A 115 1.54 -62.82 8.32
C LYS A 115 1.98 -63.10 9.75
N ALA A 116 2.57 -62.11 10.42
CA ALA A 116 3.00 -62.26 11.81
C ALA A 116 1.80 -62.58 12.73
N LYS A 117 0.63 -61.97 12.50
CA LYS A 117 -0.61 -62.31 13.22
C LYS A 117 -1.03 -63.76 13.00
N GLN A 118 -1.03 -64.25 11.76
CA GLN A 118 -1.35 -65.65 11.45
C GLN A 118 -0.33 -66.63 12.06
N GLU A 119 0.94 -66.24 12.15
CA GLU A 119 1.98 -67.04 12.82
C GLU A 119 1.75 -67.10 14.33
N THR A 120 1.36 -66.01 14.98
CA THR A 120 0.94 -66.02 16.39
C THR A 120 -0.38 -66.74 16.64
N GLU A 121 -1.34 -66.70 15.69
CA GLU A 121 -2.65 -67.37 15.85
C GLU A 121 -2.55 -68.89 15.66
N ASN A 122 -1.50 -69.38 14.97
CA ASN A 122 -1.17 -70.81 14.89
C ASN A 122 -0.30 -71.31 16.06
N GLN A 123 -0.02 -70.45 17.05
CA GLN A 123 0.64 -70.80 18.31
C GLN A 123 -0.21 -70.34 19.50
N GLU A 124 -0.95 -71.25 20.14
CA GLU A 124 -1.44 -71.03 21.50
C GLU A 124 -0.97 -72.15 22.45
N PRO A 125 -0.90 -71.91 23.78
CA PRO A 125 -0.97 -70.63 24.49
C PRO A 125 0.12 -70.47 25.58
N THR A 126 0.44 -69.25 26.02
CA THR A 126 0.64 -68.94 27.46
C THR A 126 0.90 -67.46 27.77
N ALA A 127 0.21 -67.00 28.82
CA ALA A 127 0.55 -65.94 29.78
C ALA A 127 0.39 -64.46 29.36
N GLU A 128 -0.77 -63.92 29.75
CA GLU A 128 -0.92 -62.79 30.68
C GLU A 128 0.36 -61.98 30.96
N THR A 129 0.36 -60.67 30.65
CA THR A 129 0.31 -59.66 31.71
C THR A 129 -0.16 -58.31 31.17
N THR A 130 -1.28 -57.88 31.74
CA THR A 130 -1.78 -56.52 31.85
C THR A 130 -0.65 -55.54 32.21
N ASN A 131 -0.52 -54.43 31.48
CA ASN A 131 -0.01 -53.20 32.07
C ASN A 131 -0.72 -52.00 31.47
N GLU A 132 -1.68 -51.50 32.25
CA GLU A 132 -2.25 -50.18 32.17
C GLU A 132 -1.13 -49.13 32.19
N VAL A 133 -1.00 -48.35 31.11
CA VAL A 133 -0.30 -47.06 31.17
C VAL A 133 -1.35 -45.97 31.04
N LYS A 134 -1.70 -45.48 32.24
CA LYS A 134 -2.31 -44.20 32.59
C LYS A 134 -2.31 -43.18 31.45
N ALA A 135 -3.52 -42.82 31.02
CA ALA A 135 -3.80 -41.59 30.32
C ALA A 135 -3.43 -40.41 31.23
N SER A 136 -2.25 -39.82 30.99
CA SER A 136 -1.93 -38.48 31.44
C SER A 136 -2.73 -37.50 30.58
N SER A 137 -3.78 -36.92 31.17
CA SER A 137 -4.48 -35.76 30.65
C SER A 137 -3.49 -34.58 30.61
N ASN A 138 -2.80 -34.41 29.50
CA ASN A 138 -2.18 -33.14 29.19
C ASN A 138 -3.30 -32.23 28.69
N VAL A 139 -3.56 -31.14 29.41
CA VAL A 139 -4.41 -30.06 28.94
C VAL A 139 -3.73 -29.47 27.71
N GLU A 140 -4.09 -29.96 26.52
CA GLU A 140 -3.86 -29.26 25.27
C GLU A 140 -4.59 -27.92 25.38
N LYS A 141 -3.82 -26.85 25.60
CA LYS A 141 -4.27 -25.51 25.18
C LYS A 141 -4.61 -25.66 23.70
N ALA A 142 -5.89 -25.52 23.37
CA ALA A 142 -6.36 -25.48 22.01
C ALA A 142 -5.44 -24.56 21.20
N VAL A 143 -4.71 -25.14 20.25
CA VAL A 143 -3.93 -24.36 19.29
C VAL A 143 -4.98 -23.72 18.39
N VAL A 144 -5.41 -22.52 18.74
CA VAL A 144 -6.35 -21.75 17.92
C VAL A 144 -5.68 -21.55 16.57
N GLU A 145 -6.23 -22.16 15.53
CA GLU A 145 -5.72 -21.98 14.17
C GLU A 145 -5.98 -20.55 13.71
N PRO A 146 -5.01 -19.91 13.03
CA PRO A 146 -5.20 -18.56 12.52
C PRO A 146 -6.27 -18.54 11.43
N VAL A 147 -7.22 -17.62 11.52
CA VAL A 147 -8.24 -17.37 10.47
C VAL A 147 -7.57 -16.91 9.17
N TYR A 148 -6.42 -16.26 9.28
CA TYR A 148 -5.65 -15.84 8.11
C TYR A 148 -4.14 -15.91 8.37
N THR A 149 -3.40 -16.40 7.37
CA THR A 149 -1.94 -16.32 7.35
C THR A 149 -1.52 -15.60 6.07
N SER A 150 -0.74 -14.53 6.23
CA SER A 150 -0.19 -13.77 5.10
C SER A 150 0.64 -14.62 4.16
N SER A 151 0.74 -14.17 2.91
CA SER A 151 1.52 -14.83 1.85
C SER A 151 3.01 -15.02 2.16
N ASN A 152 3.55 -14.23 3.08
CA ASN A 152 4.94 -14.32 3.54
C ASN A 152 5.11 -15.14 4.83
N GLY A 153 4.02 -15.67 5.42
CA GLY A 153 4.02 -16.48 6.64
C GLY A 153 4.37 -15.71 7.92
N ASN A 154 4.71 -14.43 7.82
CA ASN A 154 5.18 -13.62 8.94
C ASN A 154 4.04 -12.97 9.71
N TRP A 155 2.83 -12.94 9.16
CA TRP A 155 1.65 -12.39 9.81
C TRP A 155 0.56 -13.44 9.91
N LYS A 156 -0.01 -13.57 11.11
CA LYS A 156 -1.14 -14.44 11.41
C LYS A 156 -2.23 -13.65 12.10
N VAL A 157 -3.48 -13.88 11.72
CA VAL A 157 -4.67 -13.24 12.30
C VAL A 157 -5.47 -14.31 13.01
N PHE A 158 -5.77 -14.06 14.28
CA PHE A 158 -6.54 -14.94 15.14
C PHE A 158 -7.86 -14.26 15.51
N PRO A 159 -8.95 -15.02 15.69
CA PRO A 159 -10.16 -14.46 16.26
C PRO A 159 -9.91 -14.12 17.74
N ILE A 160 -10.56 -13.07 18.26
CA ILE A 160 -10.53 -12.82 19.70
C ILE A 160 -11.52 -13.77 20.35
N GLU A 161 -11.07 -14.61 21.28
CA GLU A 161 -11.96 -15.45 22.08
C GLU A 161 -12.72 -14.57 23.08
N GLU A 162 -14.00 -14.89 23.34
CA GLU A 162 -14.86 -14.13 24.27
C GLU A 162 -14.22 -13.95 25.67
N THR A 163 -13.36 -14.87 26.07
CA THR A 163 -12.59 -14.85 27.33
C THR A 163 -11.48 -13.81 27.38
N ASP A 164 -10.96 -13.38 26.22
CA ASP A 164 -9.94 -12.34 26.09
C ASP A 164 -10.55 -10.96 25.75
N ALA A 165 -11.85 -10.90 25.44
CA ALA A 165 -12.56 -9.67 25.10
C ALA A 165 -12.51 -8.62 26.22
N ASP A 166 -12.54 -9.05 27.49
CA ASP A 166 -12.46 -8.16 28.67
C ASP A 166 -11.13 -7.37 28.77
N GLN A 167 -10.07 -7.80 28.09
CA GLN A 167 -8.77 -7.10 28.06
C GLN A 167 -8.64 -6.06 26.93
N TYR A 168 -9.61 -5.98 26.03
CA TYR A 168 -9.59 -5.07 24.89
C TYR A 168 -10.86 -4.21 24.86
N PRO A 169 -10.86 -3.07 24.14
CA PRO A 169 -12.07 -2.26 24.02
C PRO A 169 -13.17 -3.07 23.33
N GLU A 170 -14.43 -2.82 23.67
CA GLU A 170 -15.65 -3.57 23.26
C GLU A 170 -15.79 -3.82 21.73
N ASN A 171 -14.98 -3.15 20.91
CA ASN A 171 -15.07 -3.15 19.46
C ASN A 171 -13.95 -3.98 18.77
N ALA A 172 -13.13 -4.70 19.53
CA ALA A 172 -12.01 -5.47 19.01
C ALA A 172 -12.46 -6.82 18.43
N LYS A 173 -12.25 -7.05 17.11
CA LYS A 173 -12.63 -8.32 16.45
C LYS A 173 -11.48 -9.31 16.23
N PHE A 174 -10.24 -8.84 16.05
CA PHE A 174 -9.11 -9.69 15.66
C PHE A 174 -7.84 -9.40 16.46
N ASN A 175 -7.06 -10.45 16.70
CA ASN A 175 -5.68 -10.38 17.18
C ASN A 175 -4.72 -10.63 16.02
N ILE A 176 -3.86 -9.64 15.72
CA ILE A 176 -2.82 -9.79 14.69
C ILE A 176 -1.47 -10.06 15.35
N LEU A 177 -0.80 -11.13 14.91
CA LEU A 177 0.55 -11.48 15.31
C LEU A 177 1.53 -11.20 14.17
N ASP A 178 2.56 -10.39 14.45
CA ASP A 178 3.77 -10.33 13.64
C ASP A 178 4.79 -11.34 14.18
N CYS A 179 4.90 -12.48 13.52
CA CYS A 179 5.82 -13.57 13.86
C CYS A 179 7.29 -13.14 13.84
N ARG A 180 7.64 -12.04 13.15
CA ARG A 180 9.03 -11.55 13.06
C ARG A 180 9.44 -10.75 14.30
N THR A 181 8.53 -9.98 14.86
CA THR A 181 8.82 -9.08 15.99
C THR A 181 8.31 -9.63 17.31
N GLY A 182 7.47 -10.67 17.30
CA GLY A 182 6.83 -11.22 18.50
C GLY A 182 5.77 -10.29 19.10
N CYS A 183 5.48 -9.15 18.45
CA CYS A 183 4.45 -8.21 18.87
C CYS A 183 3.09 -8.88 18.75
N THR A 184 2.48 -9.16 19.91
CA THR A 184 1.39 -10.13 20.01
C THR A 184 -0.01 -9.54 19.88
N LYS A 185 -0.20 -8.22 19.93
CA LYS A 185 -1.53 -7.67 20.21
C LYS A 185 -1.76 -6.34 19.50
N VAL A 186 -2.41 -6.39 18.33
CA VAL A 186 -3.05 -5.22 17.71
C VAL A 186 -4.54 -5.53 17.61
N ALA A 187 -5.32 -4.91 18.49
CA ALA A 187 -6.79 -4.96 18.46
C ALA A 187 -7.30 -3.95 17.43
N ILE A 188 -8.19 -4.39 16.54
CA ILE A 188 -8.80 -3.55 15.50
C ILE A 188 -10.19 -3.14 15.94
N LEU A 189 -10.41 -1.84 16.12
CA LEU A 189 -11.68 -1.26 16.57
C LEU A 189 -12.55 -0.84 15.38
N GLU A 190 -13.85 -1.11 15.44
CA GLU A 190 -14.82 -0.55 14.50
C GLU A 190 -14.94 0.97 14.62
N GLY A 191 -14.96 1.67 13.48
CA GLY A 191 -15.52 3.02 13.37
C GLY A 191 -14.57 4.21 13.52
N ASN A 192 -13.26 4.03 13.69
CA ASN A 192 -12.30 5.15 13.73
C ASN A 192 -11.22 5.05 12.65
N GLU A 193 -10.86 6.21 12.07
CA GLU A 193 -9.75 6.33 11.13
C GLU A 193 -8.47 5.73 11.70
N PHE A 194 -7.96 4.73 10.98
CA PHE A 194 -6.79 3.92 11.30
C PHE A 194 -5.52 4.76 11.58
N GLN A 195 -5.29 5.14 12.84
CA GLN A 195 -4.02 5.74 13.27
C GLN A 195 -3.28 4.80 14.22
N LEU A 196 -2.65 3.75 13.65
CA LEU A 196 -1.69 2.93 14.39
C LEU A 196 -0.35 2.84 13.64
N PRO A 197 0.80 3.08 14.31
CA PRO A 197 2.12 3.05 13.68
C PRO A 197 2.48 1.73 12.97
N ALA A 198 1.86 0.62 13.39
CA ALA A 198 2.15 -0.73 12.89
C ALA A 198 1.51 -1.05 11.52
N ILE A 199 0.45 -0.35 11.12
CA ILE A 199 -0.28 -0.63 9.87
C ILE A 199 0.56 -0.33 8.64
N SER A 200 1.46 0.67 8.72
CA SER A 200 2.39 0.99 7.63
C SER A 200 3.26 -0.21 7.23
N ARG A 201 3.54 -1.13 8.17
CA ARG A 201 4.37 -2.32 7.98
C ARG A 201 3.58 -3.57 7.60
N MET A 202 2.26 -3.56 7.76
CA MET A 202 1.42 -4.69 7.39
C MET A 202 1.39 -4.85 5.87
N PRO A 203 1.59 -6.07 5.36
CA PRO A 203 1.49 -6.33 3.94
C PRO A 203 0.04 -6.15 3.46
N GLN A 204 -0.10 -5.79 2.18
CA GLN A 204 -1.38 -5.34 1.60
C GLN A 204 -2.47 -6.43 1.62
N ASP A 205 -2.06 -7.69 1.59
CA ASP A 205 -2.93 -8.87 1.64
C ASP A 205 -3.64 -9.01 3.00
N VAL A 206 -2.93 -8.77 4.11
CA VAL A 206 -3.53 -8.77 5.45
C VAL A 206 -4.50 -7.60 5.61
N LYS A 207 -4.17 -6.43 5.07
CA LYS A 207 -5.06 -5.25 5.11
C LYS A 207 -6.37 -5.51 4.37
N ALA A 208 -6.29 -6.07 3.16
CA ALA A 208 -7.47 -6.40 2.37
C ALA A 208 -8.39 -7.40 3.09
N PHE A 209 -7.82 -8.43 3.74
CA PHE A 209 -8.60 -9.39 4.52
C PHE A 209 -9.37 -8.73 5.69
N ILE A 210 -8.72 -7.80 6.39
CA ILE A 210 -9.34 -7.07 7.51
C ILE A 210 -10.49 -6.18 7.00
N ASP A 211 -10.25 -5.42 5.93
CA ASP A 211 -11.27 -4.51 5.37
C ASP A 211 -12.51 -5.27 4.87
N GLU A 212 -12.32 -6.43 4.24
CA GLU A 212 -13.41 -7.32 3.79
C GLU A 212 -14.19 -7.92 4.98
N SER A 213 -13.47 -8.32 6.03
CA SER A 213 -14.07 -8.90 7.25
C SER A 213 -14.83 -7.88 8.12
N LEU A 214 -14.52 -6.59 7.99
CA LEU A 214 -15.22 -5.51 8.69
C LEU A 214 -16.40 -4.93 7.88
N SER A 215 -16.41 -5.14 6.56
CA SER A 215 -17.48 -4.66 5.68
C SER A 215 -18.65 -5.65 5.55
N SER A 216 -18.52 -6.83 6.14
CA SER A 216 -19.50 -7.93 6.14
C SER A 216 -20.29 -7.98 7.45
#